data_AF-A0A0A1U259-F1
#
_entry.id   AF-A0A0A1U259-F1
#
_cell.length_a   1.000
_cell.length_b   1.000
_cell.length_c   1.000
_cell.angle_alpha   90.00
_cell.angle_beta   90.00
_cell.angle_gamma   90.00
#
_symmetry.space_group_name_H-M   'P 1'
#
loop_
_entity.id
_entity.type
_entity.pdbx_description
1 polymer ?
#
loop_
_entity_poly.entity_id
_entity_poly.type
_entity_poly.pdbx_seq_one_letter_code
_entity_poly.pdbx_strand_id
1 'polypeptide(L)'
;MCSMRHTLHNGLHCPNWCLFGHCVNCNSNEVIDESDGTTKCEACSSFNSNCNLCASDQSHAREECNTNYYPDTSTDFKCKRCDATCNGSCNTRNGYCTGCLSNYVFVSSTSMTCQSCRMFDLHCETCSPDFSRKCVTCDSGYYPSNGICVACSTTCQQNECNTANGMCMLCIDNYVVTSPISTNCIMCSAWNKDCVTCATNFTQKCVKCKNGKFASNGNCIDCDSTCGGTCDGVSGHCTGCTSTYVPSNTNLSLCILCQAFDSNCESCVTGERKCTKCSTLNMYPDDTTHMCVSCSTTCGGSCDATNGICTTCQDNFVFQSTKSRVCESCLTFDTHCNKCLSAFERRCVMCNTGYYPNEIGQCV
;
A
#
# COMPACT_ATOMS: atom_id res chain seq x y z
N MET A 1 17.81 -61.71 -71.04
CA MET A 1 17.64 -60.30 -71.44
C MET A 1 16.19 -59.92 -71.15
N CYS A 2 15.94 -59.01 -70.21
CA CYS A 2 14.66 -58.29 -70.18
C CYS A 2 14.98 -56.84 -70.53
N SER A 3 14.55 -56.44 -71.72
CA SER A 3 14.42 -55.05 -72.13
C SER A 3 12.95 -54.86 -72.51
N MET A 4 12.36 -53.83 -71.92
CA MET A 4 11.07 -53.23 -72.19
C MET A 4 9.81 -54.12 -72.18
N ARG A 5 8.93 -53.76 -71.24
CA ARG A 5 7.47 -54.01 -71.23
C ARG A 5 7.05 -55.41 -71.67
N HIS A 6 6.84 -56.32 -70.73
CA HIS A 6 5.66 -57.20 -70.71
C HIS A 6 5.60 -57.92 -69.35
N THR A 7 4.39 -58.01 -68.82
CA THR A 7 4.00 -58.81 -67.67
C THR A 7 4.61 -60.21 -67.76
N LEU A 8 5.34 -60.64 -66.73
CA LEU A 8 5.80 -62.02 -66.61
C LEU A 8 4.58 -62.95 -66.53
N HIS A 9 4.73 -64.18 -67.02
CA HIS A 9 3.64 -65.15 -67.24
C HIS A 9 2.90 -65.64 -65.98
N ASN A 10 3.03 -64.96 -64.84
CA ASN A 10 2.37 -65.19 -63.56
C ASN A 10 1.82 -63.90 -62.90
N GLY A 11 1.66 -62.79 -63.64
CA GLY A 11 1.10 -61.55 -63.08
C GLY A 11 2.07 -60.73 -62.22
N LEU A 12 3.37 -61.05 -62.25
CA LEU A 12 4.42 -60.33 -61.54
C LEU A 12 4.80 -59.04 -62.31
N HIS A 13 4.63 -57.88 -61.67
CA HIS A 13 5.00 -56.56 -62.19
C HIS A 13 6.34 -56.13 -61.62
N CYS A 14 7.41 -56.16 -62.43
CA CYS A 14 8.71 -55.64 -62.04
C CYS A 14 9.23 -54.65 -63.09
N PRO A 15 9.29 -53.35 -62.74
CA PRO A 15 9.39 -52.29 -63.73
C PRO A 15 10.83 -51.98 -64.16
N ASN A 16 11.82 -52.23 -63.30
CA ASN A 16 13.19 -51.79 -63.55
C ASN A 16 14.15 -52.95 -63.85
N TRP A 17 14.41 -53.88 -62.92
CA TRP A 17 15.47 -54.90 -63.11
C TRP A 17 15.07 -56.27 -62.54
N CYS A 18 15.30 -57.36 -63.30
CA CYS A 18 15.14 -58.74 -62.85
C CYS A 18 16.43 -59.55 -63.09
N LEU A 19 16.88 -60.31 -62.09
CA LEU A 19 17.99 -61.25 -62.17
C LEU A 19 17.47 -62.67 -61.86
N PHE A 20 17.67 -63.62 -62.78
CA PHE A 20 17.19 -65.01 -62.63
C PHE A 20 15.69 -65.18 -62.31
N GLY A 21 14.82 -64.29 -62.79
CA GLY A 21 13.37 -64.36 -62.53
C GLY A 21 12.93 -63.73 -61.22
N HIS A 22 13.88 -63.18 -60.46
CA HIS A 22 13.64 -62.40 -59.25
C HIS A 22 13.77 -60.91 -59.53
N CYS A 23 12.85 -60.12 -59.00
CA CYS A 23 12.93 -58.66 -59.02
C CYS A 23 14.02 -58.19 -58.08
N VAL A 24 14.95 -57.39 -58.60
CA VAL A 24 16.11 -56.85 -57.87
C VAL A 24 16.07 -55.33 -57.75
N ASN A 25 15.06 -54.69 -58.38
CA ASN A 25 14.82 -53.27 -58.25
C ASN A 25 13.38 -52.92 -58.61
N CYS A 26 12.74 -52.08 -57.80
CA CYS A 26 11.37 -51.58 -57.99
C CYS A 26 11.36 -50.11 -58.38
N ASN A 27 10.20 -49.54 -58.72
CA ASN A 27 10.11 -48.10 -58.94
C ASN A 27 10.20 -47.33 -57.62
N SER A 28 10.36 -46.01 -57.72
CA SER A 28 10.21 -45.12 -56.57
C SER A 28 8.85 -45.36 -55.88
N ASN A 29 8.86 -45.50 -54.56
CA ASN A 29 7.70 -45.80 -53.70
C ASN A 29 7.11 -47.23 -53.80
N GLU A 30 7.90 -48.19 -54.28
CA GLU A 30 7.59 -49.63 -54.26
C GLU A 30 8.64 -50.39 -53.44
N VAL A 31 8.23 -51.48 -52.80
CA VAL A 31 9.12 -52.39 -52.04
C VAL A 31 9.09 -53.79 -52.62
N ILE A 32 10.18 -54.55 -52.42
CA ILE A 32 10.24 -55.97 -52.79
C ILE A 32 9.49 -56.77 -51.71
N ASP A 33 8.45 -57.48 -52.13
CA ASP A 33 7.76 -58.51 -51.34
C ASP A 33 8.35 -59.88 -51.69
N GLU A 34 8.75 -60.64 -50.66
CA GLU A 34 9.30 -62.01 -50.75
C GLU A 34 8.45 -63.03 -49.98
N SER A 35 7.25 -62.65 -49.53
CA SER A 35 6.41 -63.43 -48.60
C SER A 35 6.00 -64.81 -49.12
N ASP A 36 5.97 -65.01 -50.44
CA ASP A 36 5.51 -66.21 -51.15
C ASP A 36 6.66 -66.95 -51.88
N GLY A 37 7.93 -66.63 -51.58
CA GLY A 37 9.10 -67.27 -52.19
C GLY A 37 9.40 -66.82 -53.63
N THR A 38 8.65 -65.82 -54.11
CA THR A 38 8.90 -65.07 -55.34
C THR A 38 9.15 -63.61 -54.98
N THR A 39 10.03 -62.91 -55.70
CA THR A 39 10.23 -61.47 -55.46
C THR A 39 9.34 -60.69 -56.43
N LYS A 40 8.49 -59.82 -55.90
CA LYS A 40 7.61 -58.92 -56.69
C LYS A 40 7.65 -57.50 -56.13
N CYS A 41 7.39 -56.51 -56.96
CA CYS A 41 7.26 -55.13 -56.49
C CYS A 41 5.83 -54.88 -56.04
N GLU A 42 5.64 -54.46 -54.80
CA GLU A 42 4.36 -53.98 -54.29
C GLU A 42 4.42 -52.51 -53.87
N ALA A 43 3.29 -51.82 -53.93
CA ALA A 43 3.20 -50.45 -53.46
C ALA A 43 3.44 -50.38 -51.94
N CYS A 44 4.13 -49.33 -51.49
CA CYS A 44 4.35 -49.01 -50.06
C CYS A 44 3.08 -49.12 -49.20
N SER A 45 1.93 -48.71 -49.74
CA SER A 45 0.62 -48.76 -49.08
C SER A 45 0.05 -50.18 -48.91
N SER A 46 0.46 -51.15 -49.74
CA SER A 46 0.07 -52.56 -49.62
C SER A 46 0.80 -53.26 -48.48
N PHE A 47 2.09 -52.92 -48.30
CA PHE A 47 2.93 -53.45 -47.22
C PHE A 47 2.53 -52.91 -45.83
N ASN A 48 2.08 -51.65 -45.76
CA ASN A 48 1.46 -51.06 -44.57
C ASN A 48 0.47 -49.97 -44.99
N SER A 49 -0.79 -50.11 -44.59
CA SER A 49 -1.88 -49.20 -44.97
C SER A 49 -1.67 -47.74 -44.56
N ASN A 50 -0.74 -47.47 -43.64
CA ASN A 50 -0.40 -46.13 -43.16
C ASN A 50 0.93 -45.59 -43.75
N CYS A 51 1.54 -46.29 -44.72
CA CYS A 51 2.75 -45.87 -45.43
C CYS A 51 2.40 -44.92 -46.58
N ASN A 52 3.06 -43.76 -46.64
CA ASN A 52 2.92 -42.81 -47.75
C ASN A 52 4.13 -42.88 -48.71
N LEU A 53 5.36 -42.98 -48.16
CA LEU A 53 6.61 -43.10 -48.90
C LEU A 53 7.57 -44.15 -48.31
N CYS A 54 8.01 -45.13 -49.10
CA CYS A 54 9.09 -46.07 -48.76
C CYS A 54 10.48 -45.56 -49.16
N ALA A 55 11.52 -46.07 -48.49
CA ALA A 55 12.91 -45.69 -48.75
C ALA A 55 13.38 -46.07 -50.15
N SER A 56 14.13 -45.16 -50.77
CA SER A 56 14.67 -45.31 -52.12
C SER A 56 15.79 -46.37 -52.25
N ASP A 57 16.30 -46.88 -51.13
CA ASP A 57 17.38 -47.86 -51.07
C ASP A 57 16.91 -49.33 -50.95
N GLN A 58 15.59 -49.56 -51.10
CA GLN A 58 14.95 -50.89 -50.99
C GLN A 58 15.05 -51.55 -49.62
N SER A 59 15.65 -50.88 -48.63
CA SER A 59 15.43 -51.27 -47.24
C SER A 59 13.94 -51.04 -46.96
N HIS A 60 13.26 -51.97 -46.29
CA HIS A 60 11.84 -51.79 -45.90
C HIS A 60 11.61 -50.59 -44.94
N ALA A 61 12.60 -49.70 -44.80
CA ALA A 61 12.54 -48.43 -44.11
C ALA A 61 11.55 -47.47 -44.79
N ARG A 62 10.78 -46.74 -43.99
CA ARG A 62 9.77 -45.77 -44.47
C ARG A 62 10.30 -44.36 -44.31
N GLU A 63 10.17 -43.56 -45.36
CA GLU A 63 10.56 -42.15 -45.35
C GLU A 63 9.40 -41.25 -44.89
N GLU A 64 8.14 -41.64 -45.14
CA GLU A 64 6.96 -40.86 -44.75
C GLU A 64 5.71 -41.74 -44.52
N CYS A 65 4.94 -41.44 -43.48
CA CYS A 65 3.66 -42.08 -43.17
C CYS A 65 2.46 -41.19 -43.50
N ASN A 66 1.25 -41.75 -43.48
CA ASN A 66 0.01 -41.00 -43.60
C ASN A 66 -0.18 -40.04 -42.41
N THR A 67 -1.06 -39.04 -42.58
CA THR A 67 -1.45 -38.12 -41.49
C THR A 67 -1.82 -38.90 -40.22
N ASN A 68 -1.39 -38.40 -39.06
CA ASN A 68 -1.49 -39.05 -37.75
C ASN A 68 -0.48 -40.18 -37.47
N TYR A 69 0.49 -40.45 -38.36
CA TYR A 69 1.50 -41.50 -38.17
C TYR A 69 2.92 -41.02 -38.53
N TYR A 70 3.94 -41.71 -38.02
CA TYR A 70 5.35 -41.51 -38.35
C TYR A 70 6.14 -42.84 -38.29
N PRO A 71 7.31 -42.97 -38.96
CA PRO A 71 8.12 -44.18 -38.94
C PRO A 71 8.76 -44.43 -37.57
N ASP A 72 8.51 -45.58 -36.95
CA ASP A 72 9.18 -45.99 -35.71
C ASP A 72 10.51 -46.70 -36.02
N THR A 73 11.62 -46.00 -35.79
CA THR A 73 12.98 -46.49 -36.04
C THR A 73 13.39 -47.66 -35.13
N SER A 74 12.63 -47.93 -34.06
CA SER A 74 12.88 -49.05 -33.14
C SER A 74 12.18 -50.35 -33.55
N THR A 75 11.18 -50.29 -34.43
CA THR A 75 10.36 -51.44 -34.84
C THR A 75 10.29 -51.59 -36.35
N ASP A 76 11.44 -51.65 -37.01
CA ASP A 76 11.54 -51.90 -38.46
C ASP A 76 10.75 -50.85 -39.29
N PHE A 77 10.86 -49.59 -38.87
CA PHE A 77 10.24 -48.42 -39.51
C PHE A 77 8.72 -48.50 -39.70
N LYS A 78 8.00 -49.33 -38.92
CA LYS A 78 6.53 -49.38 -38.95
C LYS A 78 5.92 -48.02 -38.59
N CYS A 79 4.90 -47.62 -39.37
CA CYS A 79 4.15 -46.40 -39.09
C CYS A 79 3.43 -46.53 -37.76
N LYS A 80 3.91 -45.78 -36.76
CA LYS A 80 3.33 -45.67 -35.43
C LYS A 80 2.51 -44.40 -35.36
N ARG A 81 1.39 -44.47 -34.64
CA ARG A 81 0.49 -43.32 -34.47
C ARG A 81 1.22 -42.21 -33.70
N CYS A 82 0.98 -40.95 -34.08
CA CYS A 82 1.39 -39.79 -33.30
C CYS A 82 0.96 -39.96 -31.84
N ASP A 83 1.71 -39.36 -30.92
CA ASP A 83 1.31 -39.33 -29.52
C ASP A 83 -0.08 -38.68 -29.37
N ALA A 84 -0.86 -39.17 -28.42
CA ALA A 84 -2.22 -38.70 -28.18
C ALA A 84 -2.25 -37.19 -27.87
N THR A 85 -1.19 -36.66 -27.24
CA THR A 85 -1.06 -35.24 -26.92
C THR A 85 -0.88 -34.34 -28.14
N CYS A 86 -0.42 -34.87 -29.28
CA CYS A 86 -0.35 -34.10 -30.53
C CYS A 86 -1.72 -33.94 -31.21
N ASN A 87 -2.79 -34.57 -30.69
CA ASN A 87 -4.11 -34.61 -31.33
C ASN A 87 -4.09 -35.06 -32.82
N GLY A 88 -3.19 -35.99 -33.15
CA GLY A 88 -3.00 -36.45 -34.54
C GLY A 88 -2.12 -35.56 -35.43
N SER A 89 -1.73 -34.38 -34.95
CA SER A 89 -0.87 -33.45 -35.68
C SER A 89 0.60 -33.67 -35.35
N CYS A 90 1.25 -34.64 -36.01
CA CYS A 90 2.70 -34.78 -35.97
C CYS A 90 3.30 -34.87 -37.38
N ASN A 91 4.58 -34.53 -37.48
CA ASN A 91 5.34 -34.63 -38.71
C ASN A 91 5.47 -36.10 -39.12
N THR A 92 5.07 -36.38 -40.36
CA THR A 92 4.93 -37.73 -40.93
C THR A 92 6.24 -38.46 -41.17
N ARG A 93 7.40 -37.82 -40.93
CA ARG A 93 8.74 -38.38 -41.13
C ARG A 93 9.52 -38.61 -39.84
N ASN A 94 9.32 -37.78 -38.82
CA ASN A 94 10.08 -37.86 -37.56
C ASN A 94 9.20 -37.92 -36.30
N GLY A 95 7.88 -37.76 -36.44
CA GLY A 95 6.93 -37.84 -35.33
C GLY A 95 6.88 -36.62 -34.42
N TYR A 96 7.59 -35.53 -34.73
CA TYR A 96 7.55 -34.30 -33.93
C TYR A 96 6.15 -33.67 -34.00
N CYS A 97 5.56 -33.29 -32.87
CA CYS A 97 4.23 -32.68 -32.88
C CYS A 97 4.26 -31.36 -33.68
N THR A 98 3.30 -31.19 -34.58
CA THR A 98 3.03 -29.95 -35.33
C THR A 98 1.78 -29.23 -34.84
N GLY A 99 1.01 -29.89 -33.97
CA GLY A 99 -0.08 -29.31 -33.18
C GLY A 99 -0.28 -30.12 -31.90
N CYS A 100 -1.10 -29.61 -30.98
CA CYS A 100 -1.38 -30.26 -29.71
C CYS A 100 -2.88 -30.34 -29.43
N LEU A 101 -3.26 -31.11 -28.40
CA LEU A 101 -4.59 -31.02 -27.80
C LEU A 101 -4.89 -29.59 -27.32
N SER A 102 -6.19 -29.26 -27.20
CA SER A 102 -6.61 -27.99 -26.63
C SER A 102 -6.02 -27.83 -25.21
N ASN A 103 -5.47 -26.64 -24.93
CA ASN A 103 -4.78 -26.29 -23.69
C ASN A 103 -3.47 -27.07 -23.40
N TYR A 104 -2.81 -27.56 -24.46
CA TYR A 104 -1.45 -28.13 -24.42
C TYR A 104 -0.48 -27.23 -25.20
N VAL A 105 0.81 -27.34 -24.87
CA VAL A 105 1.89 -26.60 -25.54
C VAL A 105 2.99 -27.54 -25.99
N PHE A 106 3.76 -27.11 -26.99
CA PHE A 106 4.97 -27.82 -27.41
C PHE A 106 5.98 -27.89 -26.27
N VAL A 107 6.60 -29.05 -26.06
CA VAL A 107 7.72 -29.19 -25.10
C VAL A 107 8.99 -28.54 -25.68
N SER A 108 9.27 -28.86 -26.95
CA SER A 108 10.33 -28.32 -27.81
C SER A 108 9.95 -28.51 -29.28
N SER A 109 10.72 -27.93 -30.21
CA SER A 109 10.49 -28.07 -31.66
C SER A 109 10.74 -29.49 -32.20
N THR A 110 11.40 -30.35 -31.42
CA THR A 110 11.71 -31.75 -31.78
C THR A 110 11.01 -32.75 -30.87
N SER A 111 10.04 -32.30 -30.07
CA SER A 111 9.31 -33.18 -29.17
C SER A 111 8.24 -33.95 -29.95
N MET A 112 8.16 -35.26 -29.67
CA MET A 112 7.10 -36.13 -30.16
C MET A 112 5.84 -36.12 -29.27
N THR A 113 5.86 -35.29 -28.22
CA THR A 113 4.77 -35.13 -27.25
C THR A 113 4.54 -33.65 -26.95
N CYS A 114 3.33 -33.31 -26.54
CA CYS A 114 2.97 -32.03 -25.96
C CYS A 114 2.77 -32.17 -24.44
N GLN A 115 2.94 -31.07 -23.73
CA GLN A 115 2.66 -31.00 -22.29
C GLN A 115 1.42 -30.15 -22.04
N SER A 116 0.65 -30.47 -21.00
CA SER A 116 -0.52 -29.67 -20.62
C SER A 116 -0.10 -28.29 -20.11
N CYS A 117 -0.98 -27.28 -20.21
CA CYS A 117 -0.75 -25.93 -19.67
C CYS A 117 -0.33 -25.95 -18.18
N ARG A 118 -0.98 -26.79 -17.36
CA ARG A 118 -0.65 -26.94 -15.93
C ARG A 118 0.70 -27.58 -15.66
N MET A 119 1.20 -28.43 -16.56
CA MET A 119 2.56 -28.96 -16.45
C MET A 119 3.60 -27.96 -16.94
N PHE A 120 3.26 -27.14 -17.93
CA PHE A 120 4.12 -26.06 -18.40
C PHE A 120 4.34 -25.00 -17.33
N ASP A 121 3.25 -24.57 -16.69
CA ASP A 121 3.23 -23.60 -15.61
C ASP A 121 2.09 -23.97 -14.65
N LEU A 122 2.44 -24.19 -13.38
CA LEU A 122 1.49 -24.68 -12.37
C LEU A 122 0.27 -23.77 -12.22
N HIS A 123 0.44 -22.46 -12.43
CA HIS A 123 -0.59 -21.44 -12.24
C HIS A 123 -1.24 -20.98 -13.56
N CYS A 124 -0.91 -21.64 -14.67
CA CYS A 124 -1.54 -21.44 -15.98
C CYS A 124 -2.91 -22.09 -16.03
N GLU A 125 -3.96 -21.31 -16.22
CA GLU A 125 -5.31 -21.82 -16.48
C GLU A 125 -5.48 -22.15 -17.96
N THR A 126 -5.09 -21.22 -18.84
CA THR A 126 -5.09 -21.44 -20.29
C THR A 126 -3.79 -21.05 -20.97
N CYS A 127 -3.31 -21.91 -21.87
CA CYS A 127 -2.17 -21.66 -22.76
C CYS A 127 -2.60 -21.06 -24.10
N SER A 128 -1.62 -20.52 -24.81
CA SER A 128 -1.78 -19.93 -26.13
C SER A 128 -2.39 -20.92 -27.13
N PRO A 129 -3.36 -20.48 -27.95
CA PRO A 129 -4.02 -21.35 -28.94
C PRO A 129 -3.11 -21.77 -30.10
N ASP A 130 -1.95 -21.12 -30.27
CA ASP A 130 -0.92 -21.52 -31.23
C ASP A 130 0.03 -22.61 -30.69
N PHE A 131 -0.27 -23.16 -29.50
CA PHE A 131 0.52 -24.17 -28.79
C PHE A 131 1.93 -23.72 -28.40
N SER A 132 2.26 -22.43 -28.57
CA SER A 132 3.50 -21.88 -28.03
C SER A 132 3.50 -21.96 -26.51
N ARG A 133 4.70 -22.08 -25.92
CA ARG A 133 4.89 -22.14 -24.46
C ARG A 133 4.62 -20.78 -23.81
N LYS A 134 3.34 -20.38 -23.82
CA LYS A 134 2.86 -19.11 -23.31
C LYS A 134 1.53 -19.33 -22.62
N CYS A 135 1.46 -18.94 -21.36
CA CYS A 135 0.21 -18.80 -20.63
C CYS A 135 -0.49 -17.50 -21.04
N VAL A 136 -1.81 -17.56 -21.26
CA VAL A 136 -2.65 -16.41 -21.60
C VAL A 136 -3.62 -16.03 -20.47
N THR A 137 -4.06 -16.98 -19.64
CA THR A 137 -4.80 -16.69 -18.40
C THR A 137 -4.23 -17.48 -17.22
N CYS A 138 -4.10 -16.81 -16.08
CA CYS A 138 -3.55 -17.36 -14.87
C CYS A 138 -4.62 -17.55 -13.79
N ASP A 139 -4.31 -18.39 -12.81
CA ASP A 139 -5.11 -18.52 -11.59
C ASP A 139 -5.30 -17.18 -10.86
N SER A 140 -6.34 -17.11 -10.02
CA SER A 140 -6.49 -16.02 -9.07
C SER A 140 -5.22 -15.85 -8.23
N GLY A 141 -4.78 -14.60 -8.04
CA GLY A 141 -3.51 -14.26 -7.39
C GLY A 141 -2.28 -14.27 -8.31
N TYR A 142 -2.46 -14.54 -9.61
CA TYR A 142 -1.41 -14.52 -10.63
C TYR A 142 -1.85 -13.75 -11.88
N TYR A 143 -0.87 -13.31 -12.68
CA TYR A 143 -1.11 -12.64 -13.95
C TYR A 143 -0.05 -13.03 -15.00
N PRO A 144 -0.39 -12.99 -16.30
CA PRO A 144 0.54 -13.35 -17.36
C PRO A 144 1.60 -12.26 -17.54
N SER A 145 2.86 -12.64 -17.46
CA SER A 145 4.01 -11.80 -17.77
C SER A 145 5.03 -12.60 -18.57
N ASN A 146 5.38 -12.11 -19.76
CA ASN A 146 6.30 -12.80 -20.68
C ASN A 146 5.93 -14.27 -20.97
N GLY A 147 4.63 -14.59 -20.98
CA GLY A 147 4.12 -15.93 -21.28
C GLY A 147 4.16 -16.92 -20.11
N ILE A 148 4.43 -16.47 -18.88
CA ILE A 148 4.33 -17.27 -17.65
C ILE A 148 3.46 -16.54 -16.63
N CYS A 149 2.93 -17.28 -15.66
CA CYS A 149 2.16 -16.73 -14.56
C CYS A 149 3.09 -16.25 -13.45
N VAL A 150 2.98 -14.97 -13.11
CA VAL A 150 3.71 -14.33 -12.02
C VAL A 150 2.72 -13.99 -10.91
N ALA A 151 3.11 -14.23 -9.66
CA ALA A 151 2.27 -13.91 -8.52
C ALA A 151 2.04 -12.40 -8.42
N CYS A 152 0.84 -12.01 -8.00
CA CYS A 152 0.53 -10.64 -7.63
C CYS A 152 1.45 -10.15 -6.49
N SER A 153 1.73 -8.85 -6.45
CA SER A 153 2.57 -8.27 -5.39
C SER A 153 1.94 -8.48 -4.00
N THR A 154 2.77 -8.75 -3.00
CA THR A 154 2.35 -8.82 -1.59
C THR A 154 1.92 -7.48 -1.00
N THR A 155 2.13 -6.39 -1.74
CA THR A 155 1.62 -5.06 -1.39
C THR A 155 0.16 -4.85 -1.83
N CYS A 156 -0.39 -5.77 -2.62
CA CYS A 156 -1.80 -5.79 -2.98
C CYS A 156 -2.64 -6.48 -1.92
N GLN A 157 -3.87 -6.01 -1.74
CA GLN A 157 -4.78 -6.59 -0.77
C GLN A 157 -5.03 -8.07 -1.08
N GLN A 158 -4.87 -8.95 -0.07
CA GLN A 158 -5.04 -10.41 -0.19
C GLN A 158 -4.19 -11.06 -1.29
N ASN A 159 -3.11 -10.41 -1.74
CA ASN A 159 -2.33 -10.82 -2.91
C ASN A 159 -3.18 -10.93 -4.19
N GLU A 160 -4.21 -10.09 -4.34
CA GLU A 160 -5.03 -10.03 -5.56
C GLU A 160 -4.62 -8.84 -6.44
N CYS A 161 -4.60 -9.06 -7.74
CA CYS A 161 -4.31 -8.04 -8.75
C CYS A 161 -5.14 -8.32 -10.01
N ASN A 162 -5.15 -7.39 -10.96
CA ASN A 162 -5.82 -7.61 -12.23
C ASN A 162 -5.16 -8.81 -12.95
N THR A 163 -5.91 -9.89 -13.18
CA THR A 163 -5.40 -11.15 -13.73
C THR A 163 -4.96 -11.05 -15.18
N ALA A 164 -5.25 -9.96 -15.90
CA ALA A 164 -4.82 -9.76 -17.28
C ALA A 164 -3.47 -9.04 -17.40
N ASN A 165 -3.11 -8.17 -16.45
CA ASN A 165 -1.92 -7.31 -16.56
C ASN A 165 -1.15 -7.09 -15.25
N GLY A 166 -1.60 -7.67 -14.16
CA GLY A 166 -0.97 -7.59 -12.84
C GLY A 166 -1.22 -6.29 -12.08
N MET A 167 -2.01 -5.35 -12.61
CA MET A 167 -2.21 -4.05 -11.97
C MET A 167 -2.86 -4.20 -10.58
N CYS A 168 -2.26 -3.50 -9.62
CA CYS A 168 -2.64 -3.52 -8.22
C CYS A 168 -3.59 -2.34 -7.91
N MET A 169 -4.89 -2.62 -7.86
CA MET A 169 -5.92 -1.59 -7.63
C MET A 169 -6.28 -1.40 -6.16
N LEU A 170 -6.05 -2.44 -5.35
CA LEU A 170 -6.33 -2.47 -3.92
C LEU A 170 -5.04 -2.79 -3.18
N CYS A 171 -4.68 -1.99 -2.20
CA CYS A 171 -3.43 -2.12 -1.47
C CYS A 171 -3.66 -2.71 -0.08
N ILE A 172 -2.59 -3.21 0.55
CA ILE A 172 -2.62 -3.46 2.00
C ILE A 172 -2.72 -2.15 2.79
N ASP A 173 -3.00 -2.26 4.09
CA ASP A 173 -3.16 -1.10 4.98
C ASP A 173 -1.94 -0.17 4.93
N ASN A 174 -2.23 1.14 4.85
CA ASN A 174 -1.25 2.22 4.78
C ASN A 174 -0.32 2.20 3.56
N TYR A 175 -0.76 1.56 2.47
CA TYR A 175 -0.18 1.67 1.14
C TYR A 175 -1.15 2.40 0.21
N VAL A 176 -0.61 3.03 -0.82
CA VAL A 176 -1.38 3.73 -1.85
C VAL A 176 -1.06 3.18 -3.23
N VAL A 177 -2.04 3.25 -4.12
CA VAL A 177 -1.84 2.94 -5.53
C VAL A 177 -0.86 3.95 -6.14
N THR A 178 -0.02 3.47 -7.05
CA THR A 178 0.85 4.36 -7.82
C THR A 178 0.01 5.16 -8.82
N SER A 179 0.52 6.31 -9.25
CA SER A 179 -0.08 7.11 -10.31
C SER A 179 1.02 7.44 -11.32
N PRO A 180 1.09 6.74 -12.47
CA PRO A 180 0.13 5.75 -12.99
C PRO A 180 0.11 4.42 -12.20
N ILE A 181 -0.99 3.67 -12.30
CA ILE A 181 -1.17 2.37 -11.62
C ILE A 181 -0.12 1.36 -12.10
N SER A 182 0.45 0.61 -11.15
CA SER A 182 1.53 -0.36 -11.34
C SER A 182 1.11 -1.75 -10.81
N THR A 183 1.99 -2.74 -10.94
CA THR A 183 1.82 -4.09 -10.39
C THR A 183 2.04 -4.18 -8.88
N ASN A 184 2.41 -3.08 -8.25
CA ASN A 184 2.65 -2.97 -6.81
C ASN A 184 2.10 -1.65 -6.27
N CYS A 185 1.80 -1.64 -4.97
CA CYS A 185 1.54 -0.42 -4.22
C CYS A 185 2.82 0.13 -3.60
N ILE A 186 2.76 1.38 -3.15
CA ILE A 186 3.86 2.02 -2.41
C ILE A 186 3.40 2.41 -1.01
N MET A 187 4.31 2.32 -0.05
CA MET A 187 4.04 2.69 1.34
C MET A 187 3.68 4.19 1.41
N CYS A 188 2.74 4.54 2.29
CA CYS A 188 2.29 5.92 2.45
C CYS A 188 3.43 6.93 2.66
N SER A 189 4.44 6.57 3.47
CA SER A 189 5.62 7.40 3.74
C SER A 189 6.58 7.53 2.56
N ALA A 190 6.59 6.56 1.63
CA ALA A 190 7.35 6.63 0.40
C ALA A 190 6.68 7.56 -0.63
N TRP A 191 5.35 7.60 -0.64
CA TRP A 191 4.59 8.56 -1.44
C TRP A 191 4.70 9.99 -0.88
N ASN A 192 4.49 10.17 0.42
CA ASN A 192 4.60 11.46 1.10
C ASN A 192 5.30 11.32 2.45
N LYS A 193 6.51 11.89 2.54
CA LYS A 193 7.36 11.82 3.74
C LYS A 193 6.74 12.45 4.98
N ASP A 194 5.80 13.38 4.82
CA ASP A 194 5.13 14.09 5.91
C ASP A 194 3.84 13.39 6.35
N CYS A 195 3.41 12.36 5.61
CA CYS A 195 2.23 11.58 5.91
C CYS A 195 2.54 10.38 6.80
N VAL A 196 1.73 10.21 7.85
CA VAL A 196 1.78 9.04 8.75
C VAL A 196 0.79 7.99 8.29
N THR A 197 -0.41 8.40 7.89
CA THR A 197 -1.48 7.50 7.48
C THR A 197 -2.15 8.01 6.21
N CYS A 198 -2.25 7.14 5.21
CA CYS A 198 -2.94 7.41 3.96
C CYS A 198 -4.40 6.94 4.00
N ALA A 199 -5.20 7.41 3.05
CA ALA A 199 -6.62 7.08 2.96
C ALA A 199 -6.85 5.57 2.76
N THR A 200 -7.90 5.05 3.38
CA THR A 200 -8.27 3.62 3.34
C THR A 200 -8.82 3.17 1.99
N ASN A 201 -9.14 4.10 1.10
CA ASN A 201 -9.49 3.81 -0.29
C ASN A 201 -8.25 3.73 -1.20
N PHE A 202 -7.04 3.66 -0.63
CA PHE A 202 -5.75 3.51 -1.29
C PHE A 202 -5.36 4.63 -2.25
N THR A 203 -6.15 5.70 -2.32
CA THR A 203 -5.78 6.89 -3.10
C THR A 203 -4.60 7.60 -2.47
N GLN A 204 -3.85 8.32 -3.29
CA GLN A 204 -2.74 9.19 -2.88
C GLN A 204 -3.27 10.42 -2.10
N LYS A 205 -3.78 10.16 -0.90
CA LYS A 205 -4.33 11.15 0.02
C LYS A 205 -3.85 10.81 1.43
N CYS A 206 -3.31 11.81 2.09
CA CYS A 206 -2.97 11.73 3.49
C CYS A 206 -4.17 12.04 4.38
N VAL A 207 -4.40 11.23 5.41
CA VAL A 207 -5.45 11.45 6.42
C VAL A 207 -4.88 11.76 7.80
N LYS A 208 -3.58 11.51 8.01
CA LYS A 208 -2.88 11.90 9.24
C LYS A 208 -1.44 12.26 8.94
N CYS A 209 -1.02 13.42 9.39
CA CYS A 209 0.32 13.96 9.15
C CYS A 209 1.23 13.83 10.37
N LYS A 210 2.53 14.02 10.14
CA LYS A 210 3.54 14.12 11.20
C LYS A 210 3.36 15.41 12.00
N ASN A 211 3.97 15.44 13.19
CA ASN A 211 3.95 16.62 14.07
C ASN A 211 4.36 17.90 13.32
N GLY A 212 3.67 18.99 13.65
CA GLY A 212 3.83 20.29 12.97
C GLY A 212 3.01 20.43 11.70
N LYS A 213 2.27 19.38 11.28
CA LYS A 213 1.39 19.39 10.11
C LYS A 213 0.08 18.68 10.38
N PHE A 214 -0.94 18.99 9.59
CA PHE A 214 -2.22 18.29 9.62
C PHE A 214 -2.76 18.00 8.22
N ALA A 215 -3.69 17.04 8.13
CA ALA A 215 -4.30 16.62 6.89
C ALA A 215 -5.35 17.64 6.42
N SER A 216 -5.16 18.19 5.22
CA SER A 216 -6.13 19.07 4.56
C SER A 216 -6.19 18.75 3.08
N ASN A 217 -7.40 18.44 2.58
CA ASN A 217 -7.64 18.04 1.19
C ASN A 217 -6.71 16.91 0.69
N GLY A 218 -6.37 15.96 1.57
CA GLY A 218 -5.47 14.85 1.24
C GLY A 218 -3.98 15.19 1.25
N ASN A 219 -3.58 16.39 1.67
CA ASN A 219 -2.19 16.82 1.78
C ASN A 219 -1.83 17.19 3.21
N CYS A 220 -0.54 17.14 3.53
CA CYS A 220 -0.03 17.65 4.81
C CYS A 220 0.36 19.11 4.68
N ILE A 221 -0.36 19.97 5.41
CA ILE A 221 -0.08 21.40 5.51
C ILE A 221 0.37 21.73 6.92
N ASP A 222 1.13 22.81 7.07
CA ASP A 222 1.67 23.21 8.37
C ASP A 222 0.55 23.62 9.34
N CYS A 223 0.77 23.34 10.63
CA CYS A 223 -0.04 23.92 11.70
C CYS A 223 0.00 25.45 11.63
N ASP A 224 -1.00 26.12 12.17
CA ASP A 224 -0.92 27.56 12.32
C ASP A 224 0.28 27.96 13.20
N SER A 225 0.93 29.06 12.83
CA SER A 225 2.12 29.55 13.53
C SER A 225 1.89 29.89 15.02
N THR A 226 0.64 30.19 15.40
CA THR A 226 0.25 30.43 16.79
C THR A 226 0.23 29.15 17.64
N CYS A 227 0.15 27.97 17.02
CA CYS A 227 0.19 26.67 17.73
C CYS A 227 1.60 26.24 18.16
N GLY A 228 2.65 27.05 17.94
CA GLY A 228 4.03 26.71 18.30
C GLY A 228 4.59 25.48 17.58
N GLY A 229 4.08 25.17 16.39
CA GLY A 229 4.44 23.96 15.65
C GLY A 229 3.83 22.67 16.19
N THR A 230 2.79 22.76 17.03
CA THR A 230 2.11 21.58 17.61
C THR A 230 0.60 21.62 17.37
N CYS A 231 0.11 20.73 16.51
CA CYS A 231 -1.31 20.52 16.28
C CYS A 231 -1.62 19.05 16.03
N ASP A 232 -2.88 18.67 16.19
CA ASP A 232 -3.37 17.34 15.85
C ASP A 232 -3.19 17.06 14.36
N GLY A 233 -2.55 15.94 14.03
CA GLY A 233 -2.18 15.60 12.66
C GLY A 233 -3.35 15.29 11.73
N VAL A 234 -4.59 15.23 12.24
CA VAL A 234 -5.83 15.00 11.47
C VAL A 234 -6.64 16.29 11.36
N SER A 235 -7.00 16.90 12.50
CA SER A 235 -7.91 18.05 12.55
C SER A 235 -7.21 19.41 12.43
N GLY A 236 -5.90 19.47 12.68
CA GLY A 236 -5.15 20.71 12.76
C GLY A 236 -5.42 21.53 14.03
N HIS A 237 -6.15 20.98 15.01
CA HIS A 237 -6.37 21.66 16.28
C HIS A 237 -5.07 21.83 17.04
N CYS A 238 -4.79 23.04 17.54
CA CYS A 238 -3.58 23.29 18.31
C CYS A 238 -3.56 22.39 19.56
N THR A 239 -2.47 21.65 19.74
CA THR A 239 -2.23 20.86 20.97
C THR A 239 -1.30 21.60 21.93
N GLY A 240 -0.78 22.75 21.50
CA GLY A 240 0.03 23.69 22.26
C GLY A 240 -0.01 25.05 21.58
N CYS A 241 0.47 26.08 22.26
CA CYS A 241 0.53 27.43 21.74
C CYS A 241 1.95 27.99 21.87
N THR A 242 2.30 28.94 21.00
CA THR A 242 3.51 29.76 21.16
C THR A 242 3.41 30.60 22.44
N SER A 243 4.55 31.00 23.00
CA SER A 243 4.60 31.94 24.14
C SER A 243 3.70 33.15 23.90
N THR A 244 3.00 33.61 24.95
CA THR A 244 1.99 34.71 24.94
C THR A 244 0.65 34.39 24.26
N TYR A 245 0.43 33.15 23.85
CA TYR A 245 -0.83 32.69 23.28
C TYR A 245 -1.51 31.63 24.14
N VAL A 246 -2.83 31.61 24.09
CA VAL A 246 -3.72 30.64 24.73
C VAL A 246 -4.67 30.02 23.70
N PRO A 247 -5.25 28.84 23.97
CA PRO A 247 -6.20 28.22 23.06
C PRO A 247 -7.41 29.13 22.77
N SER A 248 -7.81 29.19 21.49
CA SER A 248 -9.05 29.84 21.08
C SER A 248 -10.25 28.93 21.35
N ASN A 249 -11.37 29.51 21.78
CA ASN A 249 -12.63 28.77 21.94
C ASN A 249 -13.49 28.77 20.66
N THR A 250 -13.20 29.64 19.70
CA THR A 250 -14.00 29.79 18.47
C THR A 250 -13.37 29.09 17.27
N ASN A 251 -12.05 28.97 17.25
CA ASN A 251 -11.31 28.25 16.23
C ASN A 251 -10.16 27.47 16.87
N LEU A 252 -10.38 26.18 17.13
CA LEU A 252 -9.44 25.31 17.82
C LEU A 252 -8.11 25.10 17.06
N SER A 253 -8.04 25.46 15.78
CA SER A 253 -6.82 25.38 14.96
C SER A 253 -5.95 26.63 15.05
N LEU A 254 -6.32 27.59 15.91
CA LEU A 254 -5.56 28.80 16.19
C LEU A 254 -5.43 29.01 17.71
N CYS A 255 -4.35 29.62 18.13
CA CYS A 255 -4.25 30.24 19.45
C CYS A 255 -4.46 31.75 19.34
N ILE A 256 -4.89 32.38 20.43
CA ILE A 256 -5.07 33.83 20.53
C ILE A 256 -4.13 34.43 21.57
N LEU A 257 -3.77 35.70 21.40
CA LEU A 257 -2.95 36.43 22.38
C LEU A 257 -3.63 36.49 23.76
N CYS A 258 -2.83 36.58 24.83
CA CYS A 258 -3.37 36.77 26.19
C CYS A 258 -4.39 37.92 26.27
N GLN A 259 -4.11 39.04 25.58
CA GLN A 259 -4.97 40.23 25.53
C GLN A 259 -6.32 40.00 24.82
N ALA A 260 -6.40 39.02 23.91
CA ALA A 260 -7.65 38.65 23.25
C ALA A 260 -8.48 37.68 24.10
N PHE A 261 -7.84 36.94 25.02
CA PHE A 261 -8.53 36.17 26.04
C PHE A 261 -9.13 37.08 27.12
N ASP A 262 -8.34 38.04 27.60
CA ASP A 262 -8.75 39.09 28.54
C ASP A 262 -7.98 40.37 28.22
N SER A 263 -8.69 41.46 27.93
CA SER A 263 -8.12 42.74 27.54
C SER A 263 -7.15 43.34 28.56
N ASN A 264 -7.27 42.93 29.83
CA ASN A 264 -6.42 43.40 30.93
C ASN A 264 -5.27 42.44 31.24
N CYS A 265 -5.08 41.37 30.44
CA CYS A 265 -4.02 40.39 30.69
C CYS A 265 -2.73 40.72 29.94
N GLU A 266 -1.64 40.95 30.69
CA GLU A 266 -0.31 41.22 30.15
C GLU A 266 0.40 39.93 29.73
N SER A 267 0.35 38.92 30.59
CA SER A 267 0.98 37.61 30.37
C SER A 267 0.08 36.49 30.88
N CYS A 268 0.19 35.34 30.25
CA CYS A 268 -0.64 34.17 30.51
C CYS A 268 0.18 32.88 30.48
N VAL A 269 -0.34 31.82 31.07
CA VAL A 269 0.24 30.48 30.99
C VAL A 269 0.17 30.01 29.53
N THR A 270 1.31 29.69 28.93
CA THR A 270 1.37 29.20 27.55
C THR A 270 0.50 27.96 27.38
N GLY A 271 -0.45 28.00 26.46
CA GLY A 271 -1.34 26.87 26.16
C GLY A 271 -2.50 26.69 27.15
N GLU A 272 -2.67 27.56 28.14
CA GLU A 272 -3.81 27.54 29.05
C GLU A 272 -4.48 28.91 29.11
N ARG A 273 -5.81 28.95 29.17
CA ARG A 273 -6.57 30.22 29.32
C ARG A 273 -6.48 30.74 30.76
N LYS A 274 -5.26 31.07 31.20
CA LYS A 274 -4.96 31.53 32.55
C LYS A 274 -4.05 32.74 32.51
N CYS A 275 -4.53 33.88 32.98
CA CYS A 275 -3.71 35.06 33.12
C CYS A 275 -2.74 34.89 34.30
N THR A 276 -1.50 35.32 34.14
CA THR A 276 -0.47 35.32 35.19
C THR A 276 -0.16 36.71 35.69
N LYS A 277 -0.44 37.75 34.91
CA LYS A 277 -0.22 39.14 35.30
C LYS A 277 -1.15 40.08 34.53
N CYS A 278 -1.77 41.02 35.23
CA CYS A 278 -2.65 42.01 34.61
C CYS A 278 -1.87 43.26 34.17
N SER A 279 -2.21 43.79 32.99
CA SER A 279 -1.66 45.03 32.41
C SER A 279 -2.35 46.29 32.96
N THR A 280 -3.64 46.18 33.28
CA THR A 280 -4.42 47.29 33.82
C THR A 280 -4.11 47.49 35.30
N LEU A 281 -3.87 48.74 35.68
CA LEU A 281 -3.63 49.10 37.08
C LEU A 281 -4.78 48.60 37.95
N ASN A 282 -4.42 48.16 39.16
CA ASN A 282 -5.37 47.78 40.20
C ASN A 282 -6.22 46.56 39.83
N MET A 283 -5.65 45.64 39.06
CA MET A 283 -6.23 44.34 38.75
C MET A 283 -5.22 43.22 38.99
N TYR A 284 -5.72 42.03 39.25
CA TYR A 284 -4.91 40.81 39.41
C TYR A 284 -5.67 39.59 38.87
N PRO A 285 -5.00 38.49 38.51
CA PRO A 285 -5.67 37.27 38.07
C PRO A 285 -6.45 36.61 39.20
N ASP A 286 -7.73 36.36 38.99
CA ASP A 286 -8.57 35.61 39.91
C ASP A 286 -8.18 34.12 39.96
N ASP A 287 -8.22 33.50 41.14
CA ASP A 287 -7.76 32.12 41.31
C ASP A 287 -8.69 31.09 40.64
N THR A 288 -9.95 31.44 40.38
CA THR A 288 -10.97 30.50 39.87
C THR A 288 -11.19 30.67 38.37
N THR A 289 -11.43 31.91 37.96
CA THR A 289 -11.70 32.28 36.57
C THR A 289 -10.42 32.50 35.77
N HIS A 290 -9.30 32.76 36.44
CA HIS A 290 -8.00 33.11 35.85
C HIS A 290 -8.03 34.32 34.90
N MET A 291 -9.06 35.15 35.02
CA MET A 291 -9.20 36.45 34.37
C MET A 291 -8.82 37.55 35.36
N CYS A 292 -8.43 38.71 34.83
CA CYS A 292 -8.12 39.88 35.60
C CYS A 292 -9.38 40.44 36.26
N VAL A 293 -9.33 40.59 37.58
CA VAL A 293 -10.38 41.19 38.40
C VAL A 293 -9.79 42.36 39.18
N SER A 294 -10.63 43.33 39.55
CA SER A 294 -10.20 44.50 40.31
C SER A 294 -9.72 44.13 41.71
N CYS A 295 -8.74 44.87 42.22
CA CYS A 295 -8.35 44.83 43.63
C CYS A 295 -9.55 45.09 44.55
N SER A 296 -9.49 44.57 45.78
CA SER A 296 -10.47 44.94 46.80
C SER A 296 -10.50 46.45 47.01
N THR A 297 -11.70 47.00 47.20
CA THR A 297 -11.89 48.42 47.54
C THR A 297 -11.17 48.79 48.84
N THR A 298 -11.05 47.84 49.78
CA THR A 298 -10.31 48.02 51.04
C THR A 298 -8.81 48.28 50.83
N CYS A 299 -8.23 47.92 49.68
CA CYS A 299 -6.83 48.24 49.35
C CYS A 299 -6.64 49.71 48.93
N GLY A 300 -7.68 50.56 48.98
CA GLY A 300 -7.61 51.91 48.40
C GLY A 300 -7.44 51.87 46.89
N GLY A 301 -7.80 50.74 46.28
CA GLY A 301 -7.63 50.46 44.87
C GLY A 301 -6.18 50.23 44.45
N SER A 302 -5.24 49.75 45.29
CA SER A 302 -3.92 49.31 44.80
C SER A 302 -3.51 47.94 45.35
N CYS A 303 -3.14 47.03 44.45
CA CYS A 303 -2.65 45.70 44.78
C CYS A 303 -1.63 45.20 43.75
N ASP A 304 -0.88 44.15 44.11
CA ASP A 304 0.07 43.50 43.21
C ASP A 304 -0.65 42.86 42.01
N ALA A 305 -0.17 43.15 40.80
CA ALA A 305 -0.82 42.74 39.56
C ALA A 305 -0.74 41.24 39.23
N THR A 306 -0.04 40.45 40.05
CA THR A 306 0.18 39.01 39.88
C THR A 306 -0.65 38.22 40.89
N ASN A 307 -0.71 38.67 42.15
CA ASN A 307 -1.30 37.90 43.24
C ASN A 307 -2.44 38.62 43.99
N GLY A 308 -2.69 39.90 43.68
CA GLY A 308 -3.78 40.68 44.25
C GLY A 308 -3.58 41.16 45.69
N ILE A 309 -2.40 40.92 46.28
CA ILE A 309 -2.11 41.36 47.65
C ILE A 309 -2.09 42.89 47.70
N CYS A 310 -2.82 43.48 48.65
CA CYS A 310 -2.91 44.94 48.81
C CYS A 310 -1.51 45.54 49.00
N THR A 311 -1.19 46.57 48.22
CA THR A 311 0.05 47.37 48.35
C THR A 311 -0.20 48.64 49.16
N THR A 312 -1.45 49.11 49.19
CA THR A 312 -1.96 50.20 50.03
C THR A 312 -3.27 49.78 50.69
N CYS A 313 -3.79 50.58 51.60
CA CYS A 313 -5.15 50.43 52.12
C CYS A 313 -5.96 51.71 51.91
N GLN A 314 -7.28 51.56 51.92
CA GLN A 314 -8.20 52.70 51.98
C GLN A 314 -7.97 53.47 53.28
N ASP A 315 -8.28 54.77 53.28
CA ASP A 315 -8.25 55.59 54.49
C ASP A 315 -8.99 54.90 55.65
N ASN A 316 -8.32 54.85 56.80
CA ASN A 316 -8.77 54.19 58.03
C ASN A 316 -8.85 52.65 57.98
N PHE A 317 -8.13 52.03 57.05
CA PHE A 317 -7.86 50.60 57.01
C PHE A 317 -6.36 50.33 57.21
N VAL A 318 -6.04 49.13 57.69
CA VAL A 318 -4.66 48.64 57.90
C VAL A 318 -4.47 47.28 57.28
N PHE A 319 -3.21 46.89 57.05
CA PHE A 319 -2.90 45.54 56.62
C PHE A 319 -3.30 44.51 57.68
N GLN A 320 -3.70 43.32 57.22
CA GLN A 320 -3.82 42.16 58.09
C GLN A 320 -2.45 41.73 58.65
N SER A 321 -2.44 40.91 59.70
CA SER A 321 -1.20 40.38 60.31
C SER A 321 -0.31 39.68 59.28
N THR A 322 -0.93 39.04 58.30
CA THR A 322 -0.30 38.59 57.06
C THR A 322 -0.96 39.35 55.92
N LYS A 323 -0.17 40.05 55.10
CA LYS A 323 -0.72 40.79 53.95
C LYS A 323 -1.54 39.86 53.07
N SER A 324 -2.71 40.33 52.67
CA SER A 324 -3.67 39.56 51.89
C SER A 324 -4.32 40.46 50.83
N ARG A 325 -5.35 39.95 50.15
CA ARG A 325 -6.11 40.68 49.13
C ARG A 325 -7.13 41.68 49.70
N VAL A 326 -7.19 41.81 51.02
CA VAL A 326 -8.07 42.77 51.72
C VAL A 326 -7.33 43.44 52.86
N CYS A 327 -7.69 44.68 53.14
CA CYS A 327 -7.32 45.37 54.36
C CYS A 327 -8.44 45.24 55.41
N GLU A 328 -8.09 45.36 56.68
CA GLU A 328 -9.07 45.40 57.76
C GLU A 328 -9.31 46.85 58.20
N SER A 329 -10.53 47.18 58.61
CA SER A 329 -10.83 48.51 59.13
C SER A 329 -10.22 48.70 60.53
N CYS A 330 -9.94 49.95 60.91
CA CYS A 330 -9.46 50.31 62.25
C CYS A 330 -10.33 49.74 63.38
N LEU A 331 -11.66 49.77 63.22
CA LEU A 331 -12.61 49.21 64.19
C LEU A 331 -12.52 47.68 64.32
N THR A 332 -12.17 46.97 63.24
CA THR A 332 -11.99 45.51 63.26
C THR A 332 -10.64 45.12 63.83
N PHE A 333 -9.61 45.93 63.57
CA PHE A 333 -8.27 45.79 64.19
C PHE A 333 -8.36 45.91 65.72
N ASP A 334 -9.03 46.97 66.19
CA ASP A 334 -9.22 47.29 67.60
C ASP A 334 -10.56 48.02 67.77
N THR A 335 -11.45 47.47 68.58
CA THR A 335 -12.81 48.00 68.76
C THR A 335 -12.84 49.41 69.37
N HIS A 336 -11.75 49.84 70.00
CA HIS A 336 -11.60 51.17 70.58
C HIS A 336 -10.73 52.10 69.71
N CYS A 337 -10.31 51.66 68.52
CA CYS A 337 -9.60 52.48 67.53
C CYS A 337 -10.60 53.37 66.77
N ASN A 338 -10.36 54.69 66.80
CA ASN A 338 -11.09 55.66 65.99
C ASN A 338 -10.34 55.93 64.66
N LYS A 339 -9.01 56.07 64.73
CA LYS A 339 -8.16 56.30 63.56
C LYS A 339 -6.89 55.46 63.58
N CYS A 340 -6.67 54.72 62.49
CA CYS A 340 -5.42 54.00 62.25
C CYS A 340 -4.31 54.87 61.63
N LEU A 341 -3.09 54.38 61.73
CA LEU A 341 -1.90 54.98 61.12
C LEU A 341 -2.02 55.06 59.59
N SER A 342 -1.65 56.20 59.01
CA SER A 342 -1.72 56.43 57.55
C SER A 342 -0.71 55.62 56.74
N ALA A 343 0.29 55.00 57.37
CA ALA A 343 1.22 54.06 56.76
C ALA A 343 0.63 52.63 56.64
N PHE A 344 -0.64 52.44 57.04
CA PHE A 344 -1.39 51.19 56.98
C PHE A 344 -0.83 50.04 57.84
N GLU A 345 0.17 50.30 58.67
CA GLU A 345 0.60 49.37 59.71
C GLU A 345 -0.52 49.20 60.75
N ARG A 346 -0.57 48.03 61.40
CA ARG A 346 -1.56 47.66 62.42
C ARG A 346 -1.38 48.46 63.72
N ARG A 347 -1.65 49.76 63.66
CA ARG A 347 -1.45 50.71 64.76
C ARG A 347 -2.58 51.74 64.75
N CYS A 348 -3.20 51.94 65.91
CA CYS A 348 -4.11 53.03 66.19
C CYS A 348 -3.33 54.28 66.61
N VAL A 349 -3.68 55.43 66.03
CA VAL A 349 -3.12 56.74 66.39
C VAL A 349 -4.11 57.62 67.15
N MET A 350 -5.40 57.27 67.14
CA MET A 350 -6.44 57.97 67.90
C MET A 350 -7.49 56.97 68.37
N CYS A 351 -7.65 56.85 69.68
CA CYS A 351 -8.64 55.97 70.30
C CYS A 351 -9.98 56.68 70.50
N ASN A 352 -11.02 55.87 70.69
CA ASN A 352 -12.33 56.32 71.16
C ASN A 352 -12.21 56.94 72.56
N THR A 353 -13.18 57.78 72.92
CA THR A 353 -13.20 58.45 74.22
C THR A 353 -13.09 57.44 75.37
N GLY A 354 -12.16 57.69 76.30
CA GLY A 354 -11.90 56.83 77.46
C GLY A 354 -10.70 55.89 77.31
N TYR A 355 -10.09 55.83 76.12
CA TYR A 355 -8.93 54.98 75.82
C TYR A 355 -7.74 55.80 75.33
N TYR A 356 -6.53 55.25 75.41
CA TYR A 356 -5.33 55.83 74.81
C TYR A 356 -4.47 54.76 74.11
N PRO A 357 -3.75 55.12 73.04
CA PRO A 357 -2.90 54.15 72.36
C PRO A 357 -1.64 53.85 73.19
N ASN A 358 -1.35 52.57 73.41
CA ASN A 358 -0.11 52.11 74.02
C ASN A 358 1.08 52.17 73.04
N GLU A 359 2.27 51.75 73.47
CA GLU A 359 3.51 51.82 72.68
C GLU A 359 3.45 51.08 71.34
N ILE A 360 2.66 50.00 71.26
CA ILE A 360 2.46 49.21 70.04
C ILE A 360 1.25 49.69 69.22
N GLY A 361 0.54 50.73 69.66
CA GLY A 361 -0.61 51.32 68.96
C GLY A 361 -1.93 50.57 69.16
N GLN A 362 -2.15 49.94 70.31
CA GLN A 362 -3.45 49.38 70.72
C GLN A 362 -4.11 50.29 71.76
N CYS A 363 -5.42 50.45 71.69
CA CYS A 363 -6.19 51.27 72.62
C CYS A 363 -6.46 50.50 73.92
N VAL A 364 -5.98 51.07 75.04
CA VAL A 364 -6.11 50.50 76.39
C VAL A 364 -6.83 51.41 77.35
#